data_AF-A0A965PGN7-F1
#
_entry.id   AF-A0A965PGN7-F1
#
_cell.length_a   1.000
_cell.length_b   1.000
_cell.length_c   1.000
_cell.angle_alpha   90.00
_cell.angle_beta   90.00
_cell.angle_gamma   90.00
#
_symmetry.space_group_name_H-M   'P 1'
#
loop_
_entity.id
_entity.type
_entity.pdbx_description
1 polymer ?
#
loop_
_entity_poly.entity_id
_entity_poly.type
_entity_poly.pdbx_seq_one_letter_code
_entity_poly.pdbx_strand_id
1 'polypeptide(L)'
;MKKPQQSLKAWTEQKWRTKSGKPSTQGPKATGERYLPEAAIKSLSPSEYAATTRAKRAGKKSGKQFVAQPKTIAKKTARYR
;
A
#
# COMPACT_ATOMS: atom_id res chain seq x y z
N MET A 1 -22.42 -2.18 25.83
CA MET A 1 -21.69 -2.12 24.54
C MET A 1 -20.76 -3.33 24.43
N LYS A 2 -20.71 -4.00 23.27
CA LYS A 2 -19.72 -5.07 23.02
C LYS A 2 -18.31 -4.47 23.03
N LYS A 3 -17.34 -5.17 23.62
CA LYS A 3 -15.93 -4.75 23.59
C LYS A 3 -15.50 -4.63 22.11
N PRO A 4 -14.84 -3.53 21.70
CA PRO A 4 -14.36 -3.39 20.34
C PRO A 4 -13.34 -4.49 20.04
N GLN A 5 -13.42 -5.04 18.83
CA GLN A 5 -12.52 -6.09 18.37
C GLN A 5 -11.09 -5.53 18.27
N GLN A 6 -10.14 -6.18 18.94
CA GLN A 6 -8.75 -5.70 19.03
C GLN A 6 -8.11 -5.51 17.65
N SER A 7 -8.37 -6.42 16.70
CA SER A 7 -7.84 -6.31 15.33
C SER A 7 -8.42 -5.12 14.57
N LEU A 8 -9.70 -4.80 14.78
CA LEU A 8 -10.34 -3.64 14.16
C LEU A 8 -9.76 -2.35 14.72
N LYS A 9 -9.59 -2.27 16.04
CA LYS A 9 -8.95 -1.12 16.70
C LYS A 9 -7.53 -0.90 16.16
N ALA A 10 -6.72 -1.96 16.12
CA ALA A 10 -5.36 -1.90 15.56
C ALA A 10 -5.36 -1.48 14.09
N TRP A 11 -6.32 -1.95 13.29
CA TRP A 11 -6.44 -1.56 11.88
C TRP A 11 -6.83 -0.08 11.72
N THR A 12 -7.76 0.43 12.53
CA THR A 12 -8.19 1.84 12.50
C THR A 12 -7.12 2.81 12.99
N GLU A 13 -6.21 2.37 13.88
CA GLU A 13 -5.09 3.17 14.36
C GLU A 13 -3.94 3.26 13.34
N GLN A 14 -3.92 2.38 12.33
CA GLN A 14 -2.90 2.43 11.28
C GLN A 14 -3.06 3.66 10.40
N LYS A 15 -1.94 4.32 10.11
CA LYS A 15 -1.89 5.39 9.11
C LYS A 15 -1.71 4.79 7.72
N TRP A 16 -2.72 4.89 6.87
CA TRP A 16 -2.67 4.40 5.49
C TRP A 16 -2.36 5.55 4.53
N ARG A 17 -1.28 5.43 3.75
CA ARG A 17 -0.83 6.50 2.82
C ARG A 17 -0.01 5.95 1.65
N THR A 18 0.34 6.83 0.71
CA THR A 18 1.44 6.61 -0.22
C THR A 18 2.72 7.21 0.38
N LYS A 19 3.90 6.83 -0.16
CA LYS A 19 5.18 7.39 0.28
C LYS A 19 5.24 8.89 0.05
N SER A 20 4.77 9.38 -1.10
CA SER A 20 4.74 10.82 -1.40
C SER A 20 3.62 11.58 -0.68
N GLY A 21 2.65 10.89 -0.06
CA GLY A 21 1.44 11.52 0.50
C GLY A 21 0.41 11.95 -0.55
N LYS A 22 0.73 11.80 -1.85
CA LYS A 22 -0.20 12.11 -2.95
C LYS A 22 -1.22 10.99 -3.15
N PRO A 23 -2.39 11.29 -3.74
CA PRO A 23 -3.38 10.27 -4.07
C PRO A 23 -2.80 9.15 -4.92
N SER A 24 -3.30 7.95 -4.69
CA SER A 24 -2.82 6.77 -5.41
C SER A 24 -3.45 6.65 -6.80
N THR A 25 -4.79 6.60 -6.85
CA THR A 25 -5.55 6.37 -8.09
C THR A 25 -6.52 7.49 -8.43
N GLN A 26 -6.99 8.23 -7.42
CA GLN A 26 -8.07 9.20 -7.55
C GLN A 26 -7.55 10.62 -7.77
N GLY A 27 -8.25 11.36 -8.62
CA GLY A 27 -8.03 12.78 -8.86
C GLY A 27 -6.83 13.10 -9.78
N PRO A 28 -6.68 14.39 -10.16
CA PRO A 28 -5.66 14.83 -11.11
C PRO A 28 -4.23 14.68 -10.59
N LYS A 29 -4.05 14.57 -9.27
CA LYS A 29 -2.74 14.41 -8.60
C LYS A 29 -2.36 12.94 -8.35
N ALA A 30 -3.09 11.99 -8.93
CA ALA A 30 -2.87 10.56 -8.71
C ALA A 30 -1.52 10.08 -9.26
N THR A 31 -0.64 9.55 -8.41
CA THR A 31 0.71 9.13 -8.83
C THR A 31 0.83 7.67 -9.26
N GLY A 32 -0.21 6.86 -9.03
CA GLY A 32 -0.18 5.42 -9.23
C GLY A 32 0.69 4.67 -8.19
N GLU A 33 1.17 5.36 -7.16
CA GLU A 33 1.92 4.76 -6.05
C GLU A 33 1.09 3.72 -5.29
N ARG A 34 1.76 2.78 -4.63
CA ARG A 34 1.03 1.80 -3.84
C ARG A 34 0.58 2.41 -2.51
N TYR A 35 -0.68 2.15 -2.17
CA TYR A 35 -1.29 2.55 -0.91
C TYR A 35 -1.05 1.44 0.11
N LEU A 36 -0.36 1.76 1.21
CA LEU A 36 0.13 0.81 2.20
C LEU A 36 0.06 1.45 3.60
N PRO A 37 0.05 0.65 4.68
CA PRO A 37 0.30 1.17 6.03
C PRO A 37 1.65 1.89 6.09
N GLU A 38 1.72 2.99 6.82
CA GLU A 38 2.94 3.80 6.97
C GLU A 38 4.10 2.97 7.52
N ALA A 39 3.85 2.08 8.47
CA ALA A 39 4.84 1.14 9.00
C ALA A 39 5.40 0.20 7.91
N ALA A 40 4.55 -0.25 6.98
CA ALA A 40 4.99 -1.05 5.84
C ALA A 40 5.83 -0.23 4.85
N ILE A 41 5.53 1.06 4.67
CA ILE A 41 6.33 1.94 3.80
C ILE A 41 7.72 2.15 4.40
N LYS A 42 7.81 2.35 5.73
CA LYS A 42 9.07 2.55 6.44
C LYS A 42 9.97 1.30 6.44
N SER A 43 9.38 0.10 6.38
CA SER A 43 10.15 -1.15 6.34
C SER A 43 10.65 -1.55 4.95
N LEU A 44 10.23 -0.85 3.89
CA LEU A 44 10.69 -1.08 2.53
C LEU A 44 11.87 -0.19 2.20
N SER A 45 12.88 -0.79 1.56
CA SER A 45 13.93 -0.01 0.91
C SER A 45 13.35 0.85 -0.24
N PRO A 46 14.06 1.93 -0.64
CA PRO A 46 13.64 2.75 -1.78
C PRO A 46 13.43 1.95 -3.07
N SER A 47 14.29 0.95 -3.33
CA SER A 47 14.23 0.08 -4.51
C SER A 47 13.00 -0.84 -4.48
N GLU A 48 12.67 -1.41 -3.32
CA GLU A 48 11.48 -2.24 -3.13
C GLU A 48 10.21 -1.42 -3.33
N TYR A 49 10.13 -0.23 -2.71
CA TYR A 49 8.98 0.67 -2.90
C TYR A 49 8.81 1.07 -4.38
N ALA A 50 9.92 1.32 -5.08
CA ALA A 50 9.91 1.59 -6.51
C ALA A 50 9.41 0.38 -7.32
N ALA A 51 9.87 -0.84 -7.01
CA ALA A 51 9.43 -2.06 -7.68
C ALA A 51 7.92 -2.31 -7.54
N THR A 52 7.37 -2.17 -6.33
CA THR A 52 5.94 -2.36 -6.09
C THR A 52 5.07 -1.30 -6.79
N THR A 53 5.58 -0.07 -6.89
CA THR A 53 4.94 1.03 -7.62
C THR A 53 5.00 0.82 -9.13
N ARG A 54 6.14 0.39 -9.67
CA ARG A 54 6.28 0.04 -11.10
C ARG A 54 5.30 -1.06 -11.50
N ALA A 55 5.22 -2.13 -10.72
CA ALA A 55 4.25 -3.20 -10.95
C ALA A 55 2.81 -2.65 -10.99
N LYS A 56 2.44 -1.81 -10.00
CA LYS A 56 1.10 -1.21 -9.94
C LYS A 56 0.80 -0.33 -11.17
N ARG A 57 1.74 0.54 -11.56
CA ARG A 57 1.60 1.41 -12.73
C ARG A 57 1.46 0.61 -14.02
N ALA A 58 2.26 -0.45 -14.18
CA ALA A 58 2.17 -1.34 -15.33
C ALA A 58 0.79 -2.01 -15.41
N GLY A 59 0.31 -2.61 -14.32
CA GLY A 59 -1.00 -3.25 -14.34
C GLY A 59 -2.15 -2.24 -14.50
N LYS A 60 -2.05 -1.03 -13.93
CA LYS A 60 -3.01 0.06 -14.19
C LYS A 60 -3.04 0.43 -15.67
N LYS A 61 -1.87 0.57 -16.31
CA LYS A 61 -1.76 0.84 -17.76
C LYS A 61 -2.39 -0.27 -18.60
N SER A 62 -2.29 -1.52 -18.15
CA SER A 62 -2.94 -2.67 -18.77
C SER A 62 -4.44 -2.82 -18.42
N GLY A 63 -5.07 -1.85 -17.76
CA GLY A 63 -6.49 -1.90 -17.40
C GLY A 63 -6.83 -2.87 -16.26
N LYS A 64 -5.83 -3.40 -15.54
CA LYS A 64 -6.07 -4.34 -14.42
C LYS A 64 -6.54 -3.57 -13.19
N GLN A 65 -7.72 -3.92 -12.68
CA GLN A 65 -8.26 -3.39 -11.42
C GLN A 65 -7.36 -3.77 -10.22
N PHE A 66 -6.81 -4.99 -10.23
CA PHE A 66 -5.95 -5.50 -9.18
C PHE A 66 -4.59 -5.94 -9.72
N VAL A 67 -3.53 -5.57 -9.01
CA VAL A 67 -2.16 -5.90 -9.38
C VAL A 67 -1.40 -6.45 -8.18
N ALA A 68 -0.96 -7.70 -8.29
CA ALA A 68 -0.17 -8.35 -7.25
C ALA A 68 1.11 -7.55 -6.93
N GLN A 69 1.52 -7.57 -5.67
CA GLN A 69 2.85 -7.12 -5.28
C GLN A 69 3.88 -8.18 -5.68
N PRO A 70 5.14 -7.79 -5.99
CA PRO A 70 6.23 -8.74 -6.11
C PRO A 70 6.30 -9.65 -4.87
N LYS A 71 6.43 -10.96 -5.05
CA LYS A 71 6.20 -11.98 -3.99
C LYS A 71 7.00 -11.71 -2.71
N THR A 72 8.25 -11.28 -2.84
CA THR A 72 9.14 -10.97 -1.71
C THR A 72 8.64 -9.76 -0.90
N ILE A 73 8.20 -8.71 -1.59
CA ILE A 73 7.65 -7.49 -0.99
C ILE A 73 6.26 -7.75 -0.38
N ALA A 74 5.46 -8.59 -1.05
CA ALA A 74 4.16 -9.02 -0.52
C ALA A 74 4.32 -9.67 0.86
N LYS A 75 5.28 -10.61 0.99
CA LYS A 75 5.60 -11.28 2.27
C LYS A 75 6.04 -10.30 3.36
N LYS A 76 6.88 -9.30 3.03
CA LYS A 76 7.30 -8.26 3.99
C LYS A 76 6.11 -7.41 4.45
N THR A 77 5.34 -6.89 3.50
CA THR A 77 4.24 -5.96 3.80
C THR A 77 3.02 -6.63 4.42
N ALA A 78 2.85 -7.95 4.28
CA ALA A 78 1.77 -8.72 4.90
C ALA A 78 1.86 -8.75 6.44
N ARG A 79 3.03 -8.50 7.02
CA ARG A 79 3.20 -8.45 8.49
C ARG A 79 2.63 -7.17 9.12
N TYR A 80 2.22 -6.20 8.31
CA TYR A 80 1.81 -4.88 8.75
C TYR A 80 0.32 -4.60 8.55
N ARG A 81 -0.45 -5.56 8.02
CA ARG A 81 -1.87 -5.40 7.70
C ARG A 81 -2.63 -6.72 7.86
#